data_AF-A0A1S3JRX8-F1
#
_entry.id   AF-A0A1S3JRX8-F1
#
_cell.length_a   1.000
_cell.length_b   1.000
_cell.length_c   1.000
_cell.angle_alpha   90.00
_cell.angle_beta   90.00
_cell.angle_gamma   90.00
#
_symmetry.space_group_name_H-M   'P 1'
#
loop_
_entity.id
_entity.type
_entity.pdbx_description
1 polymer ?
#
loop_
_entity_poly.entity_id
_entity_poly.type
_entity_poly.pdbx_seq_one_letter_code
_entity_poly.pdbx_strand_id
1 'polypeptide(L)'
;MLKRLNTANEEIIEVLLSKHQLLSALRFIRSVGVVDTVSARKFLEAAKQTGDSMLFYTVYKFFEQRNIRMRQVSKFAPGEHCELYVKYFEGLFGADALMPSVPS
;
A
#
# COMPACT_ATOMS: atom_id res chain seq x y z
N MET A 1 19.18 17.40 12.18
CA MET A 1 19.48 16.36 11.16
C MET A 1 18.31 15.42 10.87
N LEU A 2 17.23 15.35 11.67
CA LEU A 2 16.08 14.45 11.43
C LEU A 2 15.36 14.66 10.07
N LYS A 3 15.16 15.92 9.64
CA LYS A 3 14.47 16.21 8.36
C LYS A 3 15.18 15.63 7.12
N ARG A 4 16.50 15.45 7.20
CA ARG A 4 17.31 14.85 6.12
C ARG A 4 17.15 13.34 6.01
N LEU A 5 16.88 12.65 7.12
CA LEU A 5 16.67 11.20 7.11
C LEU A 5 15.31 10.84 6.52
N ASN A 6 14.29 11.64 6.83
CA ASN A 6 12.93 11.42 6.30
C ASN A 6 12.88 11.64 4.79
N THR A 7 13.60 12.65 4.28
CA THR A 7 13.74 12.90 2.84
C THR A 7 14.48 11.77 2.12
N ALA A 8 15.55 11.23 2.70
CA ALA A 8 16.25 10.08 2.12
C ALA A 8 15.37 8.82 2.05
N ASN A 9 14.54 8.55 3.06
CA ASN A 9 13.60 7.42 3.03
C ASN A 9 12.55 7.59 1.92
N GLU A 10 12.00 8.79 1.75
CA GLU A 10 11.06 9.10 0.68
C GLU A 10 11.70 8.89 -0.70
N GLU A 11 12.92 9.40 -0.91
CA GLU A 11 13.68 9.22 -2.17
C GLU A 11 13.93 7.74 -2.49
N ILE A 12 14.34 6.94 -1.49
CA ILE A 12 14.54 5.50 -1.68
C ILE A 12 13.24 4.82 -2.08
N ILE A 13 12.11 5.17 -1.44
CA ILE A 13 10.79 4.63 -1.80
C ILE A 13 10.44 4.98 -3.25
N GLU A 14 10.60 6.24 -3.66
CA GLU A 14 10.32 6.67 -5.04
C GLU A 14 11.20 5.92 -6.07
N VAL A 15 12.47 5.69 -5.76
CA VAL A 15 13.38 4.91 -6.62
C VAL A 15 12.93 3.45 -6.73
N LEU A 16 12.50 2.84 -5.63
CA LEU A 16 12.01 1.46 -5.65
C LEU A 16 10.68 1.34 -6.43
N LEU A 17 9.77 2.30 -6.27
CA LEU A 17 8.49 2.30 -6.98
C LEU A 17 8.65 2.53 -8.49
N SER A 18 9.52 3.48 -8.90
CA SER A 18 9.79 3.75 -10.33
C SER A 18 10.45 2.57 -11.06
N LYS A 19 11.14 1.68 -10.33
CA LYS A 19 11.71 0.43 -10.85
C LYS A 19 10.77 -0.77 -10.70
N HIS A 20 9.52 -0.56 -10.27
CA HIS A 20 8.56 -1.62 -9.96
C HIS A 20 9.06 -2.66 -8.93
N GLN A 21 10.00 -2.28 -8.06
CA GLN A 21 10.53 -3.14 -7.00
C GLN A 21 9.63 -3.10 -5.75
N LEU A 22 8.33 -3.39 -5.93
CA LEU A 22 7.28 -3.20 -4.93
C LEU A 22 7.53 -3.99 -3.64
N LEU A 23 7.91 -5.27 -3.73
CA LEU A 23 8.19 -6.09 -2.53
C LEU A 23 9.39 -5.56 -1.74
N SER A 24 10.42 -5.04 -2.43
CA SER A 24 11.56 -4.38 -1.80
C SER A 24 11.13 -3.10 -1.10
N ALA A 25 10.27 -2.30 -1.73
CA ALA A 25 9.71 -1.09 -1.13
C ALA A 25 8.90 -1.41 0.14
N LEU A 26 8.00 -2.41 0.08
CA LEU A 26 7.22 -2.87 1.24
C LEU A 26 8.11 -3.36 2.40
N ARG A 27 9.17 -4.11 2.08
CA ARG A 27 10.15 -4.57 3.08
C ARG A 27 10.91 -3.39 3.69
N PHE A 28 11.30 -2.42 2.87
CA PHE A 28 12.04 -1.24 3.30
C PHE A 28 11.23 -0.37 4.26
N ILE A 29 9.99 0.00 3.90
CA ILE A 29 9.12 0.84 4.76
C ILE A 29 8.84 0.17 6.12
N ARG A 30 8.79 -1.17 6.14
CA ARG A 30 8.68 -1.95 7.37
C ARG A 30 9.95 -1.88 8.20
N SER A 31 11.12 -2.01 7.57
CA SER A 31 12.41 -1.95 8.28
C SER A 31 12.72 -0.59 8.89
N VAL A 32 12.28 0.51 8.25
CA VAL A 32 12.52 1.87 8.75
C VAL A 32 11.35 2.43 9.57
N GLY A 33 10.29 1.64 9.79
CA GLY A 33 9.18 2.00 10.69
C GLY A 33 8.22 3.07 10.16
N VAL A 34 8.15 3.27 8.85
CA VAL A 34 7.32 4.34 8.22
C VAL A 34 6.06 3.81 7.55
N VAL A 35 5.67 2.57 7.81
CA VAL A 35 4.50 1.91 7.18
C VAL A 35 3.22 2.74 7.33
N ASP A 36 3.04 3.41 8.47
CA ASP A 36 1.83 4.16 8.81
C ASP A 36 1.75 5.53 8.12
N THR A 37 2.87 6.08 7.64
CA THR A 37 2.93 7.42 7.06
C THR A 37 3.00 7.43 5.54
N VAL A 38 3.31 6.30 4.91
CA VAL A 38 3.42 6.21 3.45
C VAL A 38 2.06 6.25 2.75
N SER A 39 2.05 6.84 1.56
CA SER A 39 0.85 6.87 0.70
C SER A 39 0.62 5.50 0.07
N ALA A 40 -0.45 4.81 0.47
CA ALA A 40 -0.85 3.54 -0.13
C ALA A 40 -1.12 3.67 -1.65
N ARG A 41 -1.67 4.82 -2.06
CA ARG A 41 -1.98 5.14 -3.45
C ARG A 41 -0.76 4.96 -4.37
N LYS A 42 0.41 5.47 -3.99
CA LYS A 42 1.64 5.38 -4.81
C LYS A 42 2.05 3.94 -5.07
N PHE A 43 1.92 3.08 -4.05
CA PHE A 43 2.25 1.67 -4.18
C PHE A 43 1.21 0.92 -5.03
N LEU A 44 -0.08 1.19 -4.84
CA LEU A 44 -1.15 0.57 -5.63
C LEU A 44 -1.08 0.99 -7.10
N GLU A 45 -0.72 2.24 -7.37
CA GLU A 45 -0.47 2.77 -8.70
C GLU A 45 0.68 2.03 -9.39
N ALA A 46 1.85 2.00 -8.74
CA ALA A 46 3.02 1.33 -9.27
C ALA A 46 2.80 -0.18 -9.46
N ALA A 47 2.02 -0.82 -8.58
CA ALA A 47 1.65 -2.23 -8.70
C ALA A 47 0.65 -2.47 -9.84
N LYS A 48 -0.32 -1.59 -10.06
CA LYS A 48 -1.24 -1.71 -11.21
C LYS A 48 -0.51 -1.54 -12.54
N GLN A 49 0.51 -0.68 -12.60
CA GLN A 49 1.32 -0.46 -13.80
C GLN A 49 2.15 -1.68 -14.23
N THR A 50 2.44 -2.62 -13.33
CA THR A 50 3.17 -3.85 -13.72
C THR A 50 2.30 -4.83 -14.51
N GLY A 51 0.97 -4.72 -14.44
CA GLY A 51 0.04 -5.70 -15.01
C GLY A 51 0.04 -7.06 -14.29
N ASP A 52 0.80 -7.20 -13.20
CA ASP A 52 0.85 -8.42 -12.40
C ASP A 52 -0.21 -8.39 -11.30
N SER A 53 -1.30 -9.11 -11.53
CA SER A 53 -2.42 -9.22 -10.59
C SER A 53 -1.97 -9.73 -9.22
N MET A 54 -1.03 -10.68 -9.15
CA MET A 54 -0.60 -11.26 -7.87
C MET A 54 0.25 -10.26 -7.08
N LEU A 55 1.08 -9.48 -7.76
CA LEU A 55 1.82 -8.38 -7.14
C LEU A 55 0.86 -7.30 -6.62
N PHE A 56 -0.13 -6.92 -7.43
CA PHE A 56 -1.16 -5.97 -7.02
C PHE A 56 -1.95 -6.47 -5.80
N TYR A 57 -2.37 -7.73 -5.81
CA TYR A 57 -3.02 -8.37 -4.66
C TYR A 57 -2.17 -8.27 -3.40
N THR A 58 -0.88 -8.63 -3.50
CA THR A 58 0.05 -8.60 -2.36
C THR A 58 0.17 -7.20 -1.76
N VAL A 59 0.33 -6.19 -2.60
CA VAL A 59 0.42 -4.78 -2.18
C VAL A 59 -0.89 -4.32 -1.54
N TYR A 60 -2.02 -4.69 -2.13
CA TYR A 60 -3.34 -4.36 -1.60
C TYR A 60 -3.57 -4.96 -0.20
N LYS A 61 -3.32 -6.27 -0.03
CA LYS A 61 -3.47 -6.94 1.27
C LYS A 61 -2.53 -6.37 2.33
N PHE A 62 -1.32 -5.97 1.95
CA PHE A 62 -0.40 -5.31 2.86
C PHE A 62 -1.01 -4.03 3.46
N PHE A 63 -1.65 -3.21 2.63
CA PHE A 63 -2.29 -1.98 3.12
C PHE A 63 -3.61 -2.21 3.83
N GLU A 64 -4.40 -3.24 3.48
CA GLU A 64 -5.55 -3.65 4.31
C GLU A 64 -5.12 -4.03 5.73
N GLN A 65 -4.05 -4.83 5.87
CA GLN A 65 -3.49 -5.20 7.17
C GLN A 65 -3.01 -3.98 7.96
N ARG A 66 -2.34 -3.03 7.29
CA ARG A 66 -1.97 -1.75 7.90
C ARG A 66 -3.21 -1.00 8.40
N ASN A 67 -4.24 -0.89 7.58
CA ASN A 67 -5.46 -0.16 7.92
C ASN A 67 -6.17 -0.79 9.13
N ILE A 68 -6.24 -2.13 9.19
CA ILE A 68 -6.76 -2.85 10.37
C ILE A 68 -5.90 -2.52 11.60
N ARG A 69 -4.57 -2.60 11.50
CA ARG A 69 -3.69 -2.28 12.63
C ARG A 69 -3.90 -0.85 13.15
N MET A 70 -4.03 0.14 12.25
CA MET A 70 -4.13 1.55 12.62
C MET A 70 -5.53 1.98 13.07
N ARG A 71 -6.58 1.44 12.45
CA ARG A 71 -7.95 1.96 12.54
C ARG A 71 -9.00 0.89 12.84
N GLN A 72 -8.60 -0.38 12.99
CA GLN A 72 -9.49 -1.54 13.10
C GLN A 72 -10.47 -1.70 11.91
N VAL A 73 -10.16 -1.07 10.78
CA VAL A 73 -10.96 -1.10 9.55
C VAL A 73 -10.04 -1.40 8.38
N SER A 74 -10.38 -2.40 7.56
CA SER A 74 -9.60 -2.78 6.37
C SER A 74 -9.63 -1.72 5.25
N LYS A 75 -10.73 -0.97 5.17
CA LYS A 75 -10.97 0.03 4.13
C LYS A 75 -9.97 1.20 4.17
N PHE A 76 -9.58 1.64 2.97
CA PHE A 76 -8.84 2.88 2.77
C PHE A 76 -9.70 4.08 3.19
N ALA A 77 -9.07 5.08 3.81
CA ALA A 77 -9.79 6.29 4.15
C ALA A 77 -10.03 7.14 2.87
N PRO A 78 -11.14 7.89 2.76
CA PRO A 78 -11.41 8.71 1.57
C PRO A 78 -10.30 9.72 1.23
N GLY A 79 -9.57 10.20 2.25
CA GLY A 79 -8.41 11.09 2.05
C GLY A 79 -7.17 10.42 1.44
N GLU A 80 -7.14 9.09 1.32
CA GLU A 80 -6.04 8.37 0.67
C GLU A 80 -6.23 8.26 -0.85
N HIS A 81 -7.42 8.59 -1.36
CA HIS A 81 -7.76 8.57 -2.79
C HIS A 81 -7.49 7.21 -3.47
N CYS A 82 -7.88 6.12 -2.80
CA CYS A 82 -7.65 4.74 -3.26
C CYS A 82 -8.87 4.09 -3.93
N GLU A 83 -9.98 4.81 -4.12
CA GLU A 83 -11.27 4.27 -4.58
C GLU A 83 -11.15 3.55 -5.94
N LEU A 84 -10.31 4.08 -6.83
CA LEU A 84 -10.02 3.48 -8.13
C LEU A 84 -9.34 2.11 -7.99
N TYR A 85 -8.44 1.96 -7.02
CA TYR A 85 -7.70 0.73 -6.77
C TYR A 85 -8.56 -0.31 -6.05
N VAL A 86 -9.48 0.12 -5.19
CA VAL A 86 -10.49 -0.78 -4.58
C VAL A 86 -11.37 -1.38 -5.68
N LYS A 87 -11.93 -0.56 -6.58
CA LYS A 87 -12.73 -1.05 -7.71
C LYS A 87 -11.92 -1.97 -8.63
N TYR A 88 -10.65 -1.65 -8.87
CA TYR A 88 -9.77 -2.51 -9.66
C TYR A 88 -9.52 -3.86 -8.98
N PHE A 89 -9.30 -3.87 -7.66
CA PHE A 89 -9.15 -5.10 -6.87
C PHE A 89 -10.43 -5.96 -6.94
N GLU A 90 -11.59 -5.35 -6.69
CA GLU A 90 -12.89 -6.04 -6.78
C GLU A 90 -13.14 -6.64 -8.16
N GLY A 91 -12.77 -5.93 -9.24
CA GLY A 91 -12.90 -6.42 -10.60
C GLY A 91 -11.98 -7.61 -10.93
N LEU A 92 -10.83 -7.72 -10.27
CA LEU A 92 -9.87 -8.81 -10.48
C LEU A 92 -10.15 -10.05 -9.62
N PHE A 93 -10.54 -9.84 -8.35
CA PHE A 93 -10.60 -10.91 -7.35
C PHE A 93 -11.99 -11.13 -6.74
N GLY A 94 -12.96 -10.28 -7.08
CA GLY A 94 -14.30 -10.29 -6.48
C GLY A 94 -14.34 -9.54 -5.14
N ALA A 95 -15.56 -9.16 -4.74
CA ALA A 95 -15.80 -8.46 -3.47
C ALA A 95 -15.48 -9.33 -2.24
N ASP A 96 -15.60 -10.66 -2.37
CA ASP A 96 -15.32 -11.61 -1.29
C ASP A 96 -13.84 -11.68 -0.90
N ALA A 97 -12.93 -11.21 -1.77
CA ALA A 97 -11.49 -11.17 -1.50
C ALA A 97 -11.06 -10.00 -0.59
N LEU A 98 -11.97 -9.04 -0.34
CA LEU A 98 -11.75 -7.93 0.58
C LEU A 98 -11.69 -8.43 2.02
N MET A 99 -10.79 -7.90 2.86
CA MET A 99 -10.77 -8.31 4.26
C MET A 99 -12.01 -7.79 4.99
N PRO A 100 -12.73 -8.64 5.74
CA PRO A 100 -13.79 -8.18 6.62
C PRO A 100 -13.19 -7.29 7.71
N SER A 101 -13.90 -6.22 8.07
CA SER A 101 -13.56 -5.44 9.25
C SER A 101 -13.70 -6.32 10.49
N VAL A 102 -12.72 -6.24 11.40
CA VAL A 102 -12.82 -6.92 12.69
C VAL A 102 -13.95 -6.25 13.48
N PRO A 103 -15.01 -6.98 13.89
CA PRO A 103 -16.02 -6.41 14.77
C PRO A 103 -15.38 -6.05 16.12
N SER A 104 -15.65 -4.83 16.60
CA SER A 104 -15.20 -4.30 17.89
C SER A 104 -15.69 -5.11 19.07
#